data_AF-G0HR88-F1
#
_entry.id   AF-G0HR88-F1
#
_cell.length_a   1.000
_cell.length_b   1.000
_cell.length_c   1.000
_cell.angle_alpha   90.00
_cell.angle_beta   90.00
_cell.angle_gamma   90.00
#
_symmetry.space_group_name_H-M   'P 1'
#
loop_
_entity.id
_entity.type
_entity.pdbx_description
1 polymer ?
#
loop_
_entity_poly.entity_id
_entity_poly.type
_entity_poly.pdbx_seq_one_letter_code
_entity_poly.pdbx_strand_id
1 'polypeptide(L)'
;MRSIDDIRQMVRLVVASLVLVLLLGSGAAPLAMSQPADESVGVQTPDRFDRTTFQVTLYQNGSAEWAIVHRTPLENDTDQQQFEEFAEAFEQTEQPLYQNFVEQSTLLTQYGTNVTGRNMSATNYDRSASVDPLQNTGTVRMSFRWHNFAVVEGDSIVVSDVFDGGFYIGSSQSFVFERGPELAFVNVKPEPDSQSTPDSLKNSESVTWNGEQSFNDRRPYVELQPRETGQSAGTEQRTTAGGDTPSEAAGGPSWMLPAAIVGLIVVAGGVAAWRSGALGQVLGTDNDEPPAASPSAATDTEQSSTAPPGDAAATDTPDEPAVPDEELLTDSDRVRKLLEENGGRMKQVDIVDSTDWSKSKVSMLLSDMEDDGDISKLRVGRENIISLAGQEPDAAGSPFDDE
;
A
#
# COMPACT_ATOMS: atom_id res chain seq x y z
N MET A 1 4.32 26.51 -25.60
CA MET A 1 3.93 25.68 -24.44
C MET A 1 2.41 25.61 -24.40
N ARG A 2 1.82 24.51 -23.91
CA ARG A 2 0.49 24.52 -23.28
C ARG A 2 0.68 24.82 -21.79
N SER A 3 -0.34 25.31 -21.09
CA SER A 3 -0.25 25.54 -19.64
C SER A 3 -0.18 24.22 -18.88
N ILE A 4 0.38 24.24 -17.67
CA ILE A 4 0.27 23.12 -16.72
C ILE A 4 -1.21 22.83 -16.41
N ASP A 5 -2.07 23.85 -16.44
CA ASP A 5 -3.50 23.67 -16.22
C ASP A 5 -4.26 23.09 -17.43
N ASP A 6 -3.76 23.27 -18.66
CA ASP A 6 -4.25 22.51 -19.84
C ASP A 6 -3.98 21.01 -19.64
N ILE A 7 -2.80 20.66 -19.10
CA ILE A 7 -2.41 19.27 -18.82
C ILE A 7 -3.28 18.71 -17.69
N ARG A 8 -3.51 19.47 -16.61
CA ARG A 8 -4.40 19.08 -15.51
C ARG A 8 -5.86 18.89 -15.98
N GLN A 9 -6.37 19.75 -16.86
CA GLN A 9 -7.70 19.56 -17.46
C GLN A 9 -7.76 18.36 -18.42
N MET A 10 -6.71 18.09 -19.20
CA MET A 10 -6.63 16.88 -20.03
C MET A 10 -6.59 15.61 -19.18
N VAL A 11 -5.85 15.59 -18.06
CA VAL A 11 -5.81 14.43 -17.14
C VAL A 11 -7.19 14.18 -16.51
N ARG A 12 -7.89 15.22 -16.03
CA ARG A 12 -9.27 15.10 -15.54
C ARG A 12 -10.21 14.49 -16.58
N LEU A 13 -10.15 14.98 -17.83
CA LEU A 13 -10.96 14.44 -18.93
C LEU A 13 -10.61 12.98 -19.25
N VAL A 14 -9.34 12.57 -19.19
CA VAL A 14 -8.94 11.17 -19.40
C VAL A 14 -9.49 10.27 -18.28
N VAL A 15 -9.33 10.65 -17.01
CA VAL A 15 -9.83 9.85 -15.87
C VAL A 15 -11.36 9.72 -15.90
N ALA A 16 -12.09 10.83 -16.10
CA ALA A 16 -13.54 10.80 -16.24
C ALA A 16 -14.01 9.96 -17.45
N SER A 17 -13.24 9.96 -18.55
CA SER A 17 -13.54 9.12 -19.72
C SER A 17 -13.26 7.63 -19.49
N LEU A 18 -12.31 7.27 -18.63
CA LEU A 18 -12.00 5.88 -18.28
C LEU A 18 -13.19 5.21 -17.57
N VAL A 19 -13.83 5.95 -16.66
CA VAL A 19 -15.04 5.49 -15.95
C VAL A 19 -16.23 5.32 -16.90
N LEU A 20 -16.38 6.20 -17.89
CA LEU A 20 -17.53 6.15 -18.83
C LEU A 20 -17.45 4.95 -19.81
N VAL A 21 -16.26 4.42 -20.10
CA VAL A 21 -16.08 3.30 -21.04
C VAL A 21 -16.55 1.96 -20.48
N LEU A 22 -16.64 1.80 -19.15
CA LEU A 22 -17.15 0.58 -18.50
C LEU A 22 -18.61 0.23 -18.83
N LEU A 23 -19.40 1.16 -19.38
CA LEU A 23 -20.84 0.98 -19.60
C LEU A 23 -21.25 0.51 -21.01
N LEU A 24 -20.34 0.34 -21.96
CA LEU A 24 -20.69 -0.05 -23.34
C LEU A 24 -20.68 -1.57 -23.57
N GLY A 25 -21.36 -2.29 -22.67
CA GLY A 25 -21.45 -3.75 -22.58
C GLY A 25 -22.76 -4.40 -23.06
N SER A 26 -23.48 -3.77 -24.02
CA SER A 26 -24.75 -4.22 -24.68
C SER A 26 -26.06 -3.59 -24.17
N GLY A 27 -26.97 -3.28 -25.11
CA GLY A 27 -28.35 -2.86 -24.85
C GLY A 27 -28.60 -1.36 -25.05
N ALA A 28 -29.81 -0.96 -25.49
CA ALA A 28 -30.10 0.41 -25.89
C ALA A 28 -31.45 0.95 -25.37
N ALA A 29 -31.39 2.00 -24.54
CA ALA A 29 -32.44 3.02 -24.35
C ALA A 29 -31.80 4.30 -23.73
N PRO A 30 -32.31 5.53 -23.99
CA PRO A 30 -31.57 6.75 -23.69
C PRO A 30 -32.06 7.56 -22.46
N LEU A 31 -31.09 8.25 -21.83
CA LEU A 31 -31.21 9.47 -21.01
C LEU A 31 -32.07 9.44 -19.73
N ALA A 32 -31.37 9.40 -18.59
CA ALA A 32 -31.63 10.31 -17.47
C ALA A 32 -30.35 11.13 -17.20
N MET A 33 -30.46 12.45 -17.01
CA MET A 33 -29.34 13.27 -16.58
C MET A 33 -29.26 13.25 -15.06
N SER A 34 -28.15 12.74 -14.52
CA SER A 34 -27.82 12.77 -13.09
C SER A 34 -26.63 13.69 -12.84
N GLN A 35 -26.51 14.18 -11.61
CA GLN A 35 -25.53 15.19 -11.20
C GLN A 35 -24.07 14.69 -11.26
N PRO A 36 -23.08 15.58 -11.34
CA PRO A 36 -21.69 15.21 -11.06
C PRO A 36 -21.59 14.74 -9.60
N ALA A 37 -21.20 13.47 -9.42
CA ALA A 37 -20.77 12.93 -8.13
C ALA A 37 -19.31 13.33 -7.86
N ASP A 38 -18.87 13.24 -6.60
CA ASP A 38 -17.48 13.50 -6.22
C ASP A 38 -16.50 12.56 -6.95
N GLU A 39 -15.44 13.14 -7.53
CA GLU A 39 -14.36 12.40 -8.21
C GLU A 39 -13.36 11.82 -7.18
N SER A 40 -13.78 10.83 -6.39
CA SER A 40 -12.86 9.99 -5.62
C SER A 40 -12.34 8.82 -6.46
N VAL A 41 -11.09 8.38 -6.23
CA VAL A 41 -10.47 7.26 -6.96
C VAL A 41 -10.93 5.92 -6.36
N GLY A 42 -12.24 5.66 -6.44
CA GLY A 42 -12.84 4.41 -6.00
C GLY A 42 -12.69 3.30 -7.05
N VAL A 43 -11.90 2.26 -6.74
CA VAL A 43 -11.87 1.03 -7.52
C VAL A 43 -13.19 0.29 -7.29
N GLN A 44 -14.09 0.32 -8.27
CA GLN A 44 -15.44 -0.26 -8.13
C GLN A 44 -15.39 -1.80 -8.06
N THR A 45 -16.19 -2.39 -7.16
CA THR A 45 -16.47 -3.82 -7.16
C THR A 45 -17.27 -4.18 -8.42
N PRO A 46 -16.80 -5.11 -9.28
CA PRO A 46 -17.58 -5.54 -10.45
C PRO A 46 -18.89 -6.25 -10.06
N ASP A 47 -19.99 -5.96 -10.76
CA ASP A 47 -21.38 -6.38 -10.46
C ASP A 47 -21.62 -7.88 -10.13
N ARG A 48 -20.68 -8.76 -10.50
CA ARG A 48 -20.75 -10.22 -10.26
C ARG A 48 -20.17 -10.67 -8.91
N PHE A 49 -19.72 -9.73 -8.09
CA PHE A 49 -19.02 -9.98 -6.83
C PHE A 49 -19.64 -9.18 -5.68
N ASP A 50 -20.02 -9.85 -4.60
CA ASP A 50 -20.66 -9.24 -3.44
C ASP A 50 -19.68 -8.49 -2.54
N ARG A 51 -18.41 -8.92 -2.51
CA ARG A 51 -17.36 -8.32 -1.68
C ARG A 51 -16.02 -8.26 -2.40
N THR A 52 -15.28 -7.17 -2.18
CA THR A 52 -13.90 -6.99 -2.65
C THR A 52 -12.97 -6.65 -1.49
N THR A 53 -11.94 -7.46 -1.27
CA THR A 53 -10.86 -7.16 -0.32
C THR A 53 -9.62 -6.71 -1.09
N PHE A 54 -9.13 -5.51 -0.80
CA PHE A 54 -7.79 -5.07 -1.18
C PHE A 54 -6.81 -5.51 -0.09
N GLN A 55 -5.84 -6.34 -0.45
CA GLN A 55 -4.89 -6.95 0.48
C GLN A 55 -3.47 -6.51 0.11
N VAL A 56 -2.74 -5.94 1.07
CA VAL A 56 -1.40 -5.37 0.86
C VAL A 56 -0.41 -6.00 1.83
N THR A 57 0.34 -6.99 1.36
CA THR A 57 1.33 -7.73 2.15
C THR A 57 2.70 -7.07 2.02
N LEU A 58 3.22 -6.49 3.11
CA LEU A 58 4.45 -5.70 3.13
C LEU A 58 5.70 -6.53 3.45
N TYR A 59 6.83 -6.21 2.80
CA TYR A 59 8.12 -6.88 2.98
C TYR A 59 9.23 -5.89 3.37
N GLN A 60 10.28 -6.39 4.03
CA GLN A 60 11.44 -5.60 4.52
C GLN A 60 12.10 -4.72 3.45
N ASN A 61 12.11 -5.17 2.19
CA ASN A 61 12.75 -4.45 1.08
C ASN A 61 11.88 -3.32 0.48
N GLY A 62 10.86 -2.85 1.20
CA GLY A 62 9.92 -1.82 0.74
C GLY A 62 9.01 -2.24 -0.42
N SER A 63 9.09 -3.49 -0.90
CA SER A 63 8.12 -4.01 -1.86
C SER A 63 6.86 -4.49 -1.15
N ALA A 64 5.72 -4.45 -1.84
CA ALA A 64 4.45 -5.02 -1.39
C ALA A 64 3.96 -6.08 -2.38
N GLU A 65 3.23 -7.08 -1.91
CA GLU A 65 2.30 -7.83 -2.76
C GLU A 65 0.93 -7.16 -2.63
N TRP A 66 0.38 -6.73 -3.75
CA TRP A 66 -0.92 -6.08 -3.81
C TRP A 66 -1.90 -7.02 -4.50
N ALA A 67 -2.98 -7.38 -3.81
CA ALA A 67 -3.96 -8.35 -4.27
C ALA A 67 -5.38 -7.81 -4.16
N ILE A 68 -6.18 -8.06 -5.21
CA ILE A 68 -7.64 -7.94 -5.15
C ILE A 68 -8.19 -9.35 -4.94
N VAL A 69 -8.94 -9.53 -3.86
CA VAL A 69 -9.65 -10.78 -3.55
C VAL A 69 -11.15 -10.49 -3.61
N HIS A 70 -11.79 -10.89 -4.70
CA HIS A 70 -13.24 -10.86 -4.82
C HIS A 70 -13.87 -12.12 -4.24
N ARG A 71 -15.03 -12.00 -3.59
CA ARG A 71 -15.79 -13.12 -3.04
C ARG A 71 -17.27 -13.03 -3.41
N THR A 72 -17.85 -14.18 -3.76
CA THR A 72 -19.27 -14.38 -4.07
C THR A 72 -19.78 -15.56 -3.23
N PRO A 73 -20.87 -15.42 -2.45
CA PRO A 73 -21.50 -16.55 -1.79
C PRO A 73 -22.21 -17.44 -2.83
N LEU A 74 -22.23 -18.74 -2.58
CA LEU A 74 -22.84 -19.75 -3.44
C LEU A 74 -24.07 -20.28 -2.71
N GLU A 75 -25.28 -20.00 -3.22
CA GLU A 75 -26.52 -20.34 -2.51
C GLU A 75 -26.90 -21.82 -2.72
N ASN A 76 -26.46 -22.43 -3.82
CA ASN A 76 -26.78 -23.82 -4.17
C ASN A 76 -25.72 -24.50 -5.06
N ASP A 77 -25.81 -25.83 -5.18
CA ASP A 77 -24.94 -26.70 -5.98
C ASP A 77 -24.76 -26.24 -7.44
N THR A 78 -25.74 -25.55 -8.04
CA THR A 78 -25.65 -25.04 -9.41
C THR A 78 -24.75 -23.81 -9.50
N ASP A 79 -24.80 -22.92 -8.52
CA ASP A 79 -23.92 -21.74 -8.45
C ASP A 79 -22.48 -22.20 -8.25
N GLN A 80 -22.28 -23.22 -7.42
CA GLN A 80 -20.98 -23.87 -7.25
C GLN A 80 -20.44 -24.42 -8.57
N GLN A 81 -21.23 -25.22 -9.31
CA GLN A 81 -20.80 -25.74 -10.61
C GLN A 81 -20.47 -24.62 -11.62
N GLN A 82 -21.29 -23.55 -11.67
CA GLN A 82 -21.02 -22.39 -12.52
C GLN A 82 -19.75 -21.63 -12.09
N PHE A 83 -19.46 -21.54 -10.80
CA PHE A 83 -18.23 -20.92 -10.30
C PHE A 83 -17.00 -21.80 -10.56
N GLU A 84 -17.12 -23.12 -10.46
CA GLU A 84 -16.05 -24.08 -10.81
C GLU A 84 -15.72 -24.02 -12.31
N GLU A 85 -16.72 -24.01 -13.20
CA GLU A 85 -16.54 -23.79 -14.64
C GLU A 85 -15.89 -22.41 -14.93
N PHE A 86 -16.34 -21.35 -14.24
CA PHE A 86 -15.73 -20.03 -14.35
C PHE A 86 -14.26 -20.02 -13.89
N ALA A 87 -13.96 -20.71 -12.77
CA ALA A 87 -12.63 -20.75 -12.18
C ALA A 87 -11.63 -21.45 -13.11
N GLU A 88 -11.99 -22.62 -13.65
CA GLU A 88 -11.17 -23.32 -14.64
C GLU A 88 -10.90 -22.43 -15.87
N ALA A 89 -11.94 -21.76 -16.39
CA ALA A 89 -11.83 -20.85 -17.53
C ALA A 89 -11.01 -19.58 -17.22
N PHE A 90 -10.97 -19.14 -15.97
CA PHE A 90 -10.21 -17.97 -15.52
C PHE A 90 -8.73 -18.27 -15.31
N GLU A 91 -8.39 -19.46 -14.80
CA GLU A 91 -6.99 -19.86 -14.69
C GLU A 91 -6.41 -20.19 -16.08
N GLN A 92 -7.09 -21.02 -16.87
CA GLN A 92 -6.58 -21.47 -18.17
C GLN A 92 -6.51 -20.37 -19.25
N THR A 93 -7.44 -19.40 -19.24
CA THR A 93 -7.56 -18.37 -20.29
C THR A 93 -7.49 -16.96 -19.71
N GLU A 94 -6.80 -16.05 -20.41
CA GLU A 94 -6.70 -14.65 -20.01
C GLU A 94 -8.05 -13.93 -20.19
N GLN A 95 -8.83 -13.84 -19.11
CA GLN A 95 -10.12 -13.15 -19.14
C GLN A 95 -9.94 -11.62 -19.15
N PRO A 96 -10.87 -10.84 -19.75
CA PRO A 96 -10.79 -9.38 -19.79
C PRO A 96 -10.64 -8.70 -18.43
N LEU A 97 -11.19 -9.31 -17.36
CA LEU A 97 -11.01 -8.85 -15.98
C LEU A 97 -9.53 -8.82 -15.54
N TYR A 98 -8.77 -9.86 -15.90
CA TYR A 98 -7.35 -9.95 -15.58
C TYR A 98 -6.51 -9.00 -16.45
N GLN A 99 -6.86 -8.86 -17.73
CA GLN A 99 -6.21 -7.88 -18.62
C GLN A 99 -6.38 -6.46 -18.09
N ASN A 100 -7.61 -6.08 -17.69
CA ASN A 100 -7.87 -4.79 -17.06
C ASN A 100 -7.11 -4.63 -15.73
N PHE A 101 -7.03 -5.66 -14.89
CA PHE A 101 -6.21 -5.63 -13.66
C PHE A 101 -4.72 -5.33 -13.94
N VAL A 102 -4.12 -5.94 -14.97
CA VAL A 102 -2.73 -5.68 -15.39
C VAL A 102 -2.55 -4.25 -15.92
N GLU A 103 -3.53 -3.71 -16.65
CA GLU A 103 -3.53 -2.31 -17.10
C GLU A 103 -3.67 -1.32 -15.93
N GLN A 104 -4.65 -1.52 -15.04
CA GLN A 104 -4.91 -0.62 -13.92
C GLN A 104 -3.78 -0.61 -12.89
N SER A 105 -3.21 -1.77 -12.56
CA SER A 105 -2.01 -1.85 -11.69
C SER A 105 -0.81 -1.12 -12.30
N THR A 106 -0.59 -1.25 -13.60
CA THR A 106 0.47 -0.53 -14.31
C THR A 106 0.27 0.99 -14.22
N LEU A 107 -0.96 1.49 -14.43
CA LEU A 107 -1.30 2.90 -14.27
C LEU A 107 -1.15 3.37 -12.81
N LEU A 108 -1.55 2.55 -11.83
CA LEU A 108 -1.47 2.85 -10.40
C LEU A 108 -0.02 2.98 -9.92
N THR A 109 0.91 2.13 -10.40
CA THR A 109 2.35 2.29 -10.13
C THR A 109 2.95 3.54 -10.78
N GLN A 110 2.44 3.98 -11.93
CA GLN A 110 2.85 5.25 -12.54
C GLN A 110 2.33 6.45 -11.76
N TYR A 111 1.09 6.39 -11.25
CA TYR A 111 0.55 7.40 -10.34
C TYR A 111 1.42 7.52 -9.08
N GLY A 112 1.68 6.41 -8.38
CA GLY A 112 2.56 6.38 -7.21
C GLY A 112 3.98 6.89 -7.51
N THR A 113 4.52 6.60 -8.70
CA THR A 113 5.83 7.14 -9.14
C THR A 113 5.80 8.67 -9.31
N ASN A 114 4.74 9.21 -9.93
CA ASN A 114 4.61 10.66 -10.17
C ASN A 114 4.37 11.45 -8.87
N VAL A 115 3.67 10.85 -7.90
CA VAL A 115 3.32 11.47 -6.62
C VAL A 115 4.47 11.42 -5.62
N THR A 116 5.09 10.25 -5.44
CA THR A 116 6.17 10.05 -4.45
C THR A 116 7.56 10.40 -4.98
N GLY A 117 7.72 10.54 -6.31
CA GLY A 117 9.02 10.65 -6.98
C GLY A 117 9.85 9.36 -6.99
N ARG A 118 9.37 8.28 -6.35
CA ARG A 118 10.08 7.00 -6.24
C ARG A 118 9.75 6.13 -7.46
N ASN A 119 10.75 5.65 -8.19
CA ASN A 119 10.53 4.81 -9.38
C ASN A 119 9.95 3.44 -8.99
N MET A 120 8.63 3.27 -9.14
CA MET A 120 7.90 2.04 -8.83
C MET A 120 7.67 1.18 -10.07
N SER A 121 7.38 -0.11 -9.87
CA SER A 121 6.94 -1.00 -10.95
C SER A 121 6.10 -2.17 -10.43
N ALA A 122 5.18 -2.64 -11.26
CA ALA A 122 4.42 -3.86 -11.05
C ALA A 122 5.07 -5.03 -11.79
N THR A 123 5.30 -6.14 -11.10
CA THR A 123 5.87 -7.39 -11.65
C THR A 123 5.15 -8.60 -11.05
N ASN A 124 5.56 -9.83 -11.43
CA ASN A 124 5.10 -11.08 -10.84
C ASN A 124 3.58 -11.16 -10.68
N TYR A 125 2.89 -10.91 -11.80
CA TYR A 125 1.44 -11.03 -11.87
C TYR A 125 0.99 -12.49 -11.71
N ASP A 126 -0.03 -12.70 -10.88
CA ASP A 126 -0.64 -13.99 -10.57
C ASP A 126 -2.18 -13.86 -10.57
N ARG A 127 -2.85 -14.96 -10.93
CA ARG A 127 -4.31 -15.08 -10.84
C ARG A 127 -4.71 -16.50 -10.45
N SER A 128 -5.70 -16.61 -9.58
CA SER A 128 -6.30 -17.88 -9.17
C SER A 128 -7.79 -17.71 -8.89
N ALA A 129 -8.55 -18.78 -9.05
CA ALA A 129 -9.97 -18.82 -8.73
C ALA A 129 -10.34 -20.19 -8.13
N SER A 130 -11.11 -20.19 -7.04
CA SER A 130 -11.43 -21.41 -6.30
C SER A 130 -12.76 -21.30 -5.57
N VAL A 131 -13.36 -22.46 -5.29
CA VAL A 131 -14.48 -22.58 -4.36
C VAL A 131 -13.98 -23.07 -3.02
N ASP A 132 -14.41 -22.44 -1.93
CA ASP A 132 -14.38 -23.00 -0.59
C ASP A 132 -15.73 -23.69 -0.30
N PRO A 133 -15.80 -25.04 -0.31
CA PRO A 133 -17.03 -25.79 -0.05
C PRO A 133 -17.35 -25.94 1.45
N LEU A 134 -16.54 -25.37 2.35
CA LEU A 134 -16.84 -25.26 3.79
C LEU A 134 -17.47 -23.89 4.11
N GLN A 135 -17.14 -22.86 3.33
CA GLN A 135 -17.70 -21.50 3.44
C GLN A 135 -18.78 -21.20 2.38
N ASN A 136 -19.09 -22.15 1.48
CA ASN A 136 -19.94 -21.97 0.30
C ASN A 136 -19.62 -20.65 -0.43
N THR A 137 -18.34 -20.41 -0.71
CA THR A 137 -17.86 -19.12 -1.22
C THR A 137 -16.92 -19.33 -2.39
N GLY A 138 -17.27 -18.75 -3.55
CA GLY A 138 -16.37 -18.60 -4.67
C GLY A 138 -15.42 -17.42 -4.43
N THR A 139 -14.12 -17.63 -4.62
CA THR A 139 -13.07 -16.61 -4.45
C THR A 139 -12.30 -16.44 -5.76
N VAL A 140 -12.04 -15.19 -6.16
CA VAL A 140 -11.12 -14.85 -7.26
C VAL A 140 -10.03 -13.95 -6.70
N ARG A 141 -8.77 -14.38 -6.80
CA ARG A 141 -7.59 -13.60 -6.41
C ARG A 141 -6.82 -13.18 -7.66
N MET A 142 -6.49 -11.90 -7.73
CA MET A 142 -5.54 -11.34 -8.71
C MET A 142 -4.50 -10.55 -7.93
N SER A 143 -3.21 -10.79 -8.15
CA SER A 143 -2.14 -10.14 -7.40
C SER A 143 -0.95 -9.74 -8.26
N PHE A 144 -0.19 -8.75 -7.81
CA PHE A 144 1.10 -8.37 -8.38
C PHE A 144 2.09 -7.93 -7.30
N ARG A 145 3.38 -7.97 -7.62
CA ARG A 145 4.47 -7.45 -6.81
C ARG A 145 4.71 -5.99 -7.15
N TRP A 146 4.40 -5.09 -6.23
CA TRP A 146 4.71 -3.66 -6.32
C TRP A 146 6.10 -3.41 -5.72
N HIS A 147 7.06 -3.02 -6.56
CA HIS A 147 8.41 -2.65 -6.11
C HIS A 147 8.48 -1.18 -5.67
N ASN A 148 9.26 -0.93 -4.61
CA ASN A 148 9.43 0.40 -4.01
C ASN A 148 8.11 1.03 -3.56
N PHE A 149 7.19 0.23 -3.01
CA PHE A 149 5.88 0.69 -2.50
C PHE A 149 6.03 1.46 -1.20
N ALA A 150 6.62 0.84 -0.17
CA ALA A 150 6.89 1.47 1.11
C ALA A 150 8.23 2.23 1.11
N VAL A 151 8.35 3.24 1.96
CA VAL A 151 9.62 3.88 2.31
C VAL A 151 10.33 3.00 3.34
N VAL A 152 11.66 2.87 3.24
CA VAL A 152 12.47 2.11 4.20
C VAL A 152 13.51 3.03 4.82
N GLU A 153 13.39 3.28 6.12
CA GLU A 153 14.23 4.19 6.90
C GLU A 153 14.99 3.41 7.98
N GLY A 154 16.21 2.98 7.64
CA GLY A 154 16.96 2.04 8.46
C GLY A 154 16.24 0.70 8.54
N ASP A 155 15.73 0.36 9.72
CA ASP A 155 14.94 -0.85 9.97
C ASP A 155 13.41 -0.59 9.93
N SER A 156 12.94 0.66 9.83
CA SER A 156 11.50 0.94 9.75
C SER A 156 11.00 0.92 8.30
N ILE A 157 9.84 0.31 8.06
CA ILE A 157 9.14 0.27 6.77
C ILE A 157 7.82 1.03 6.93
N VAL A 158 7.71 2.18 6.27
CA VAL A 158 6.60 3.12 6.40
C VAL A 158 5.81 3.21 5.09
N VAL A 159 4.49 3.14 5.19
CA VAL A 159 3.55 3.42 4.11
C VAL A 159 2.69 4.62 4.51
N SER A 160 2.68 5.66 3.68
CA SER A 160 1.73 6.79 3.80
C SER A 160 1.69 7.65 2.53
N ASP A 161 2.86 7.99 1.97
CA ASP A 161 3.05 8.83 0.79
C ASP A 161 2.44 8.29 -0.51
N VAL A 162 2.24 6.97 -0.62
CA VAL A 162 1.50 6.35 -1.75
C VAL A 162 -0.01 6.65 -1.74
N PHE A 163 -0.54 7.18 -0.64
CA PHE A 163 -1.93 7.62 -0.46
C PHE A 163 -2.04 9.15 -0.32
N ASP A 164 -1.05 9.89 -0.82
CA ASP A 164 -1.09 11.34 -0.96
C ASP A 164 -2.19 11.72 -1.99
N GLY A 165 -3.10 12.61 -1.60
CA GLY A 165 -4.41 12.81 -2.21
C GLY A 165 -5.58 12.08 -1.52
N GLY A 166 -5.30 11.16 -0.60
CA GLY A 166 -6.30 10.33 0.11
C GLY A 166 -6.87 9.18 -0.73
N PHE A 167 -7.69 8.33 -0.12
CA PHE A 167 -8.44 7.27 -0.84
C PHE A 167 -9.79 6.95 -0.19
N TYR A 168 -10.60 6.15 -0.87
CA TYR A 168 -11.95 5.78 -0.45
C TYR A 168 -12.23 4.30 -0.71
N ILE A 169 -12.91 3.65 0.23
CA ILE A 169 -13.48 2.29 0.07
C ILE A 169 -15.00 2.34 0.19
N GLY A 170 -15.68 1.57 -0.65
CA GLY A 170 -17.14 1.47 -0.66
C GLY A 170 -17.70 0.45 0.32
N SER A 171 -18.99 0.54 0.61
CA SER A 171 -19.72 -0.32 1.57
C SER A 171 -19.62 -1.85 1.36
N SER A 172 -19.23 -2.33 0.16
CA SER A 172 -18.96 -3.76 -0.12
C SER A 172 -17.48 -4.14 -0.09
N GLN A 173 -16.61 -3.28 0.46
CA GLN A 173 -15.16 -3.41 0.35
C GLN A 173 -14.47 -3.48 1.70
N SER A 174 -13.28 -4.09 1.73
CA SER A 174 -12.38 -4.05 2.88
C SER A 174 -10.96 -3.73 2.40
N PHE A 175 -10.20 -2.98 3.20
CA PHE A 175 -8.77 -2.78 3.00
C PHE A 175 -8.01 -3.50 4.11
N VAL A 176 -7.10 -4.41 3.74
CA VAL A 176 -6.29 -5.22 4.65
C VAL A 176 -4.83 -4.90 4.41
N PHE A 177 -4.13 -4.45 5.44
CA PHE A 177 -2.68 -4.50 5.46
C PHE A 177 -2.22 -5.76 6.17
N GLU A 178 -1.31 -6.49 5.54
CA GLU A 178 -0.62 -7.65 6.11
C GLU A 178 0.88 -7.36 6.19
N ARG A 179 1.54 -8.02 7.13
CA ARG A 179 2.99 -7.89 7.33
C ARG A 179 3.72 -9.19 7.02
N GLY A 180 4.93 -9.07 6.48
CA GLY A 180 5.83 -10.21 6.30
C GLY A 180 6.11 -10.97 7.61
N PRO A 181 6.60 -12.22 7.52
CA PRO A 181 6.78 -13.10 8.69
C PRO A 181 7.78 -12.53 9.72
N GLU A 182 8.79 -11.81 9.25
CA GLU A 182 9.87 -11.23 10.06
C GLU A 182 9.59 -9.79 10.52
N LEU A 183 8.40 -9.25 10.26
CA LEU A 183 7.99 -7.89 10.63
C LEU A 183 6.94 -7.88 11.75
N ALA A 184 6.75 -6.74 12.39
CA ALA A 184 5.69 -6.45 13.34
C ALA A 184 5.14 -5.04 13.09
N PHE A 185 3.82 -4.85 13.28
CA PHE A 185 3.25 -3.50 13.29
C PHE A 185 3.73 -2.72 14.52
N VAL A 186 4.05 -1.46 14.31
CA VAL A 186 4.48 -0.50 15.34
C VAL A 186 3.39 0.54 15.57
N ASN A 187 2.86 1.10 14.48
CA ASN A 187 1.90 2.19 14.48
C ASN A 187 1.01 2.09 13.23
N VAL A 188 -0.29 2.37 13.38
CA VAL A 188 -1.29 2.34 12.31
C VAL A 188 -2.29 3.48 12.55
N LYS A 189 -2.56 4.31 11.53
CA LYS A 189 -3.58 5.38 11.59
C LYS A 189 -4.40 5.47 10.29
N PRO A 190 -5.72 5.72 10.32
CA PRO A 190 -6.60 5.71 11.51
C PRO A 190 -6.63 4.32 12.17
N GLU A 191 -7.25 4.21 13.35
CA GLU A 191 -7.38 2.92 14.02
C GLU A 191 -8.13 1.92 13.11
N PRO A 192 -7.70 0.64 13.03
CA PRO A 192 -8.37 -0.36 12.21
C PRO A 192 -9.56 -0.99 12.95
N ASP A 193 -10.68 -1.22 12.24
CA ASP A 193 -11.87 -1.88 12.81
C ASP A 193 -11.57 -3.25 13.44
N SER A 194 -10.54 -3.92 12.92
CA SER A 194 -10.09 -5.22 13.41
C SER A 194 -8.63 -5.50 13.08
N GLN A 195 -7.98 -6.26 13.95
CA GLN A 195 -6.61 -6.76 13.80
C GLN A 195 -6.55 -8.24 14.23
N SER A 196 -5.65 -9.03 13.63
CA SER A 196 -5.70 -10.50 13.80
C SER A 196 -5.38 -11.00 15.22
N THR A 197 -4.79 -10.15 16.07
CA THR A 197 -4.67 -10.36 17.52
C THR A 197 -5.29 -9.15 18.23
N PRO A 198 -6.57 -9.21 18.67
CA PRO A 198 -7.33 -8.04 19.11
C PRO A 198 -6.63 -7.15 20.14
N ASP A 199 -5.95 -7.74 21.12
CA ASP A 199 -5.26 -7.00 22.20
C ASP A 199 -3.81 -6.58 21.85
N SER A 200 -3.32 -6.81 20.62
CA SER A 200 -1.90 -6.60 20.31
C SER A 200 -1.58 -6.39 18.82
N LEU A 201 -1.38 -5.11 18.45
CA LEU A 201 -0.90 -4.68 17.14
C LEU A 201 0.45 -5.32 16.76
N LYS A 202 1.44 -5.32 17.69
CA LYS A 202 2.78 -5.89 17.46
C LYS A 202 2.76 -7.40 17.13
N ASN A 203 1.81 -8.14 17.72
CA ASN A 203 1.68 -9.58 17.48
C ASN A 203 0.85 -9.91 16.23
N SER A 204 -0.15 -9.08 15.92
CA SER A 204 -1.04 -9.23 14.75
C SER A 204 -0.31 -9.47 13.43
N GLU A 205 -0.95 -10.21 12.54
CA GLU A 205 -0.52 -10.53 11.17
C GLU A 205 -1.13 -9.56 10.16
N SER A 206 -2.34 -9.09 10.44
CA SER A 206 -3.07 -8.13 9.63
C SER A 206 -3.82 -7.08 10.46
N VAL A 207 -4.10 -5.95 9.83
CA VAL A 207 -5.01 -4.88 10.26
C VAL A 207 -5.99 -4.58 9.14
N THR A 208 -7.26 -4.33 9.46
CA THR A 208 -8.35 -4.26 8.47
C THR A 208 -9.32 -3.12 8.74
N TRP A 209 -9.70 -2.41 7.67
CA TRP A 209 -10.82 -1.49 7.60
C TRP A 209 -11.91 -2.04 6.67
N ASN A 210 -13.19 -1.80 6.96
CA ASN A 210 -14.33 -2.47 6.33
C ASN A 210 -15.48 -1.49 6.04
N GLY A 211 -16.13 -1.68 4.90
CA GLY A 211 -17.29 -0.91 4.50
C GLY A 211 -16.92 0.47 3.97
N GLU A 212 -17.83 1.42 4.17
CA GLU A 212 -17.77 2.74 3.54
C GLU A 212 -16.93 3.72 4.36
N GLN A 213 -15.71 4.02 3.90
CA GLN A 213 -14.79 4.92 4.58
C GLN A 213 -13.97 5.76 3.60
N SER A 214 -13.89 7.07 3.87
CA SER A 214 -12.92 7.97 3.27
C SER A 214 -11.72 8.10 4.19
N PHE A 215 -10.52 8.12 3.62
CA PHE A 215 -9.27 8.32 4.33
C PHE A 215 -8.67 9.68 3.97
N ASN A 216 -8.19 10.39 4.98
CA ASN A 216 -7.52 11.68 4.82
C ASN A 216 -6.19 11.55 4.07
N ASP A 217 -5.58 12.69 3.75
CA ASP A 217 -4.32 12.74 3.02
C ASP A 217 -3.22 11.90 3.69
N ARG A 218 -2.50 11.10 2.89
CA ARG A 218 -1.43 10.21 3.34
C ARG A 218 -1.90 9.24 4.43
N ARG A 219 -3.10 8.66 4.25
CA ARG A 219 -3.68 7.57 5.08
C ARG A 219 -4.08 6.38 4.18
N PRO A 220 -3.92 5.13 4.66
CA PRO A 220 -3.59 4.76 6.02
C PRO A 220 -2.08 4.89 6.22
N TYR A 221 -1.68 5.45 7.36
CA TYR A 221 -0.31 5.36 7.82
C TYR A 221 -0.10 3.96 8.39
N VAL A 222 0.90 3.23 7.92
CA VAL A 222 1.27 1.91 8.43
C VAL A 222 2.79 1.87 8.61
N GLU A 223 3.23 1.58 9.83
CA GLU A 223 4.65 1.42 10.17
C GLU A 223 4.93 -0.01 10.66
N LEU A 224 5.92 -0.65 10.04
CA LEU A 224 6.43 -1.96 10.40
C LEU A 224 7.91 -1.89 10.78
N GLN A 225 8.34 -2.70 11.73
CA GLN A 225 9.76 -2.92 12.04
C GLN A 225 10.05 -4.43 12.16
N PRO A 226 11.31 -4.87 12.02
CA PRO A 226 11.74 -6.23 12.31
C PRO A 226 11.25 -6.75 13.65
N ARG A 227 10.97 -8.05 13.70
CA ARG A 227 10.61 -8.70 14.96
C ARG A 227 11.84 -8.88 15.83
N GLU A 228 11.73 -8.30 17.03
CA GLU A 228 12.47 -8.70 18.23
C GLU A 228 12.17 -10.16 18.60
N THR A 229 12.65 -11.11 17.79
CA THR A 229 12.64 -12.54 18.10
C THR A 229 13.62 -12.76 19.24
N GLY A 230 13.11 -12.71 20.47
CA GLY A 230 13.89 -12.67 21.71
C GLY A 230 15.07 -13.63 21.70
N GLN A 231 16.28 -13.07 21.91
CA GLN A 231 17.56 -13.71 21.65
C GLN A 231 17.94 -14.79 22.68
N SER A 232 17.09 -15.82 22.81
CA SER A 232 17.23 -16.96 23.72
C SER A 232 18.27 -17.99 23.26
N ALA A 233 19.42 -17.51 22.77
CA ALA A 233 20.66 -18.27 22.70
C ALA A 233 21.48 -17.95 23.96
N GLY A 234 20.98 -18.42 25.11
CA GLY A 234 21.58 -18.15 26.42
C GLY A 234 23.04 -18.59 26.46
N THR A 235 23.96 -17.62 26.42
CA THR A 235 25.38 -17.88 26.61
C THR A 235 25.63 -18.15 28.09
N GLU A 236 25.38 -19.40 28.51
CA GLU A 236 25.85 -19.92 29.78
C GLU A 236 27.38 -19.83 29.80
N GLN A 237 27.89 -18.74 30.38
CA GLN A 237 29.32 -18.51 30.58
C GLN A 237 29.83 -19.49 31.64
N ARG A 238 30.07 -20.74 31.22
CA ARG A 238 30.43 -21.87 32.10
C ARG A 238 31.80 -21.64 32.72
N THR A 239 31.80 -21.05 33.91
CA THR A 239 32.98 -20.85 34.75
C THR A 239 33.61 -22.20 35.07
N THR A 240 34.79 -22.47 34.52
CA THR A 240 35.49 -23.75 34.72
C THR A 240 36.16 -23.79 36.09
N ALA A 241 35.50 -24.41 37.07
CA ALA A 241 36.10 -24.87 38.31
C ALA A 241 36.13 -26.41 38.30
N GLY A 242 37.28 -27.01 38.56
CA GLY A 242 37.50 -28.45 38.38
C GLY A 242 37.08 -29.31 39.57
N GLY A 243 36.76 -30.58 39.29
CA GLY A 243 36.53 -31.63 40.29
C GLY A 243 36.30 -32.99 39.61
N ASP A 244 37.19 -33.95 39.83
CA ASP A 244 37.12 -35.28 39.21
C ASP A 244 36.06 -36.18 39.87
N THR A 245 35.25 -36.87 39.05
CA THR A 245 34.84 -38.28 39.30
C THR A 245 34.11 -38.87 38.09
N PRO A 246 34.42 -40.12 37.67
CA PRO A 246 33.65 -40.85 36.65
C PRO A 246 32.67 -41.85 37.28
N SER A 247 31.44 -41.90 36.79
CA SER A 247 30.54 -43.06 36.91
C SER A 247 29.48 -43.05 35.81
N GLU A 248 29.14 -44.24 35.31
CA GLU A 248 27.98 -44.44 34.43
C GLU A 248 26.67 -44.36 35.24
N ALA A 249 25.59 -43.82 34.64
CA ALA A 249 24.36 -44.58 34.34
C ALA A 249 23.21 -43.70 33.80
N ALA A 250 22.48 -44.26 32.81
CA ALA A 250 21.08 -44.01 32.43
C ALA A 250 20.40 -42.64 32.72
N GLY A 251 20.04 -41.90 31.66
CA GLY A 251 19.16 -40.71 31.79
C GLY A 251 18.91 -39.84 30.55
N GLY A 252 19.01 -40.36 29.31
CA GLY A 252 18.85 -39.56 28.09
C GLY A 252 17.40 -39.12 27.81
N PRO A 253 17.09 -37.81 27.68
CA PRO A 253 15.72 -37.34 27.41
C PRO A 253 15.21 -37.69 26.00
N SER A 254 13.93 -38.05 25.92
CA SER A 254 13.29 -38.60 24.71
C SER A 254 12.86 -37.54 23.70
N TRP A 255 13.75 -37.14 22.77
CA TRP A 255 13.37 -36.31 21.61
C TRP A 255 13.89 -36.80 20.24
N MET A 256 14.59 -37.95 20.18
CA MET A 256 15.06 -38.57 18.92
C MET A 256 14.06 -39.53 18.25
N LEU A 257 12.79 -39.11 18.14
CA LEU A 257 11.81 -39.69 17.21
C LEU A 257 10.98 -38.51 16.65
N PRO A 258 10.94 -38.27 15.32
CA PRO A 258 10.85 -39.29 14.28
C PRO A 258 11.79 -39.07 13.05
N ALA A 259 13.11 -39.03 13.23
CA ALA A 259 14.04 -38.88 12.09
C ALA A 259 14.32 -40.18 11.29
N ALA A 260 14.06 -41.36 11.87
CA ALA A 260 14.58 -42.64 11.37
C ALA A 260 13.82 -43.26 10.17
N ILE A 261 12.64 -42.75 9.80
CA ILE A 261 11.78 -43.37 8.77
C ILE A 261 12.02 -42.75 7.37
N VAL A 262 12.25 -41.44 7.28
CA VAL A 262 12.41 -40.73 5.99
C VAL A 262 13.69 -41.16 5.26
N GLY A 263 14.81 -41.32 5.98
CA GLY A 263 16.10 -41.68 5.38
C GLY A 263 16.12 -43.05 4.68
N LEU A 264 15.27 -43.98 5.10
CA LEU A 264 15.20 -45.33 4.53
C LEU A 264 14.50 -45.35 3.15
N ILE A 265 13.56 -44.43 2.92
CA ILE A 265 12.84 -44.30 1.65
C ILE A 265 13.74 -43.70 0.56
N VAL A 266 14.55 -42.68 0.90
CA VAL A 266 15.47 -42.02 -0.05
C VAL A 266 16.51 -43.00 -0.60
N VAL A 267 17.09 -43.85 0.26
CA VAL A 267 18.07 -44.88 -0.14
C VAL A 267 17.44 -45.96 -1.01
N ALA A 268 16.18 -46.34 -0.76
CA ALA A 268 15.47 -47.31 -1.59
C ALA A 268 15.14 -46.75 -3.00
N GLY A 269 14.72 -45.49 -3.09
CA GLY A 269 14.38 -44.85 -4.37
C GLY A 269 15.58 -44.66 -5.30
N GLY A 270 16.72 -44.21 -4.78
CA GLY A 270 17.92 -43.95 -5.59
C GLY A 270 18.46 -45.19 -6.33
N VAL A 271 18.35 -46.38 -5.72
CA VAL A 271 18.83 -47.65 -6.30
C VAL A 271 17.93 -48.14 -7.45
N ALA A 272 16.65 -47.75 -7.48
CA ALA A 272 15.74 -48.09 -8.58
C ALA A 272 16.07 -47.29 -9.86
N ALA A 273 16.24 -45.97 -9.73
CA ALA A 273 16.51 -45.07 -10.87
C ALA A 273 17.82 -45.43 -11.61
N TRP A 274 18.85 -45.87 -10.89
CA TRP A 274 20.13 -46.32 -11.47
C TRP A 274 20.06 -47.66 -12.24
N ARG A 275 18.90 -48.32 -12.30
CA ARG A 275 18.71 -49.59 -13.03
C ARG A 275 17.78 -49.52 -14.24
N SER A 276 17.12 -48.39 -14.49
CA SER A 276 16.33 -48.11 -15.69
C SER A 276 17.03 -47.06 -16.55
N GLY A 277 17.86 -47.50 -17.50
CA GLY A 277 18.70 -46.62 -18.31
C GLY A 277 17.92 -45.71 -19.26
N ALA A 278 17.61 -44.49 -18.82
CA ALA A 278 16.80 -43.51 -19.56
C ALA A 278 17.37 -42.06 -19.55
N LEU A 279 18.69 -41.91 -19.35
CA LEU A 279 19.41 -40.61 -19.45
C LEU A 279 20.51 -40.64 -20.51
N GLY A 280 20.19 -41.17 -21.69
CA GLY A 280 21.12 -41.28 -22.83
C GLY A 280 21.15 -40.10 -23.80
N GLN A 281 20.52 -38.96 -23.46
CA GLN A 281 20.28 -37.87 -24.41
C GLN A 281 20.28 -36.48 -23.72
N VAL A 282 21.46 -35.99 -23.30
CA VAL A 282 21.66 -34.55 -23.01
C VAL A 282 23.13 -34.07 -23.07
N LEU A 283 24.11 -34.97 -23.05
CA LEU A 283 25.53 -34.64 -23.17
C LEU A 283 26.17 -35.38 -24.36
N GLY A 284 26.31 -34.66 -25.48
CA GLY A 284 27.05 -35.08 -26.66
C GLY A 284 27.88 -33.91 -27.18
N THR A 285 29.18 -33.96 -26.90
CA THR A 285 30.16 -32.92 -27.29
C THR A 285 30.93 -33.40 -28.51
N ASP A 286 31.20 -32.52 -29.48
CA ASP A 286 32.38 -32.63 -30.33
C ASP A 286 32.83 -31.25 -30.84
N ASN A 287 34.08 -31.16 -31.29
CA ASN A 287 34.83 -29.90 -31.43
C ASN A 287 35.00 -29.44 -32.88
N ASP A 288 35.28 -28.15 -33.09
CA ASP A 288 36.50 -27.70 -33.79
C ASP A 288 36.80 -26.21 -33.54
N GLU A 289 38.06 -25.78 -33.73
CA GLU A 289 38.58 -24.45 -33.32
C GLU A 289 38.99 -23.53 -34.53
N PRO A 290 39.65 -22.34 -34.39
CA PRO A 290 39.39 -21.17 -35.26
C PRO A 290 40.58 -20.91 -36.23
N PRO A 291 40.94 -19.69 -36.75
CA PRO A 291 41.01 -18.36 -36.10
C PRO A 291 40.58 -17.13 -36.97
N ALA A 292 40.48 -15.94 -36.35
CA ALA A 292 41.04 -14.65 -36.82
C ALA A 292 40.64 -13.50 -35.86
N ALA A 293 41.43 -12.42 -35.80
CA ALA A 293 41.21 -11.31 -34.86
C ALA A 293 41.48 -9.93 -35.48
N SER A 294 40.72 -8.91 -35.03
CA SER A 294 41.18 -7.53 -34.74
C SER A 294 40.02 -6.55 -34.52
N PRO A 295 40.02 -5.78 -33.42
CA PRO A 295 39.60 -4.37 -33.43
C PRO A 295 40.83 -3.46 -33.60
N SER A 296 40.65 -2.29 -34.21
CA SER A 296 41.66 -1.22 -34.29
C SER A 296 41.07 0.10 -33.74
N ALA A 297 41.91 1.04 -33.34
CA ALA A 297 41.53 2.14 -32.44
C ALA A 297 41.93 3.53 -32.94
N ALA A 298 41.16 4.56 -32.52
CA ALA A 298 41.45 6.00 -32.64
C ALA A 298 41.51 6.54 -34.10
N THR A 299 41.46 7.83 -34.47
CA THR A 299 41.12 9.14 -33.84
C THR A 299 40.68 10.10 -35.00
N ASP A 300 40.42 11.42 -34.96
CA ASP A 300 40.58 12.53 -33.98
C ASP A 300 39.63 13.73 -34.32
N THR A 301 39.91 14.93 -33.78
CA THR A 301 39.64 16.27 -34.40
C THR A 301 38.29 16.98 -34.15
N GLU A 302 38.28 17.78 -33.07
CA GLU A 302 38.11 19.26 -33.03
C GLU A 302 37.09 20.01 -33.93
N GLN A 303 36.24 20.85 -33.32
CA GLN A 303 36.32 22.34 -33.28
C GLN A 303 35.04 22.91 -32.61
N SER A 304 35.03 23.78 -31.58
CA SER A 304 35.70 25.07 -31.29
C SER A 304 34.89 26.32 -31.68
N SER A 305 34.23 26.96 -30.70
CA SER A 305 33.99 28.43 -30.60
C SER A 305 33.26 28.82 -29.31
N THR A 306 33.31 30.06 -28.78
CA THR A 306 34.32 31.16 -28.75
C THR A 306 33.85 32.18 -27.66
N ALA A 307 34.77 32.79 -26.91
CA ALA A 307 34.55 34.00 -26.09
C ALA A 307 35.70 35.00 -26.35
N PRO A 308 35.54 36.34 -26.19
CA PRO A 308 35.93 37.03 -24.93
C PRO A 308 35.15 38.39 -24.69
N PRO A 309 35.63 39.41 -23.94
CA PRO A 309 35.78 39.46 -22.47
C PRO A 309 35.29 40.76 -21.78
N GLY A 310 35.15 40.71 -20.44
CA GLY A 310 35.63 41.72 -19.46
C GLY A 310 34.95 43.10 -19.30
N ASP A 311 34.58 43.46 -18.06
CA ASP A 311 35.43 44.29 -17.16
C ASP A 311 34.96 44.11 -15.69
N ALA A 312 35.58 44.76 -14.69
CA ALA A 312 35.38 44.48 -13.26
C ALA A 312 35.04 45.71 -12.37
N ALA A 313 34.19 45.52 -11.35
CA ALA A 313 34.16 46.36 -10.14
C ALA A 313 33.40 45.72 -8.94
N ALA A 314 34.00 45.89 -7.75
CA ALA A 314 33.40 46.13 -6.43
C ALA A 314 32.13 45.39 -5.91
N THR A 315 32.31 44.71 -4.77
CA THR A 315 31.43 44.64 -3.58
C THR A 315 29.91 44.89 -3.73
N ASP A 316 29.11 43.88 -3.41
CA ASP A 316 28.39 43.90 -2.12
C ASP A 316 28.03 42.47 -1.66
N THR A 317 27.63 42.32 -0.39
CA THR A 317 27.14 41.04 0.16
C THR A 317 25.64 40.87 -0.17
N PRO A 318 25.22 39.83 -0.90
CA PRO A 318 23.80 39.47 -0.98
C PRO A 318 23.37 38.81 0.33
N ASP A 319 22.26 39.26 0.91
CA ASP A 319 21.57 38.52 1.97
C ASP A 319 21.23 37.10 1.50
N GLU A 320 21.27 36.16 2.43
CA GLU A 320 20.61 34.87 2.29
C GLU A 320 19.10 35.14 2.11
N PRO A 321 18.46 34.71 1.01
CA PRO A 321 17.03 34.91 0.83
C PRO A 321 16.30 33.99 1.82
N ALA A 322 16.00 34.52 3.00
CA ALA A 322 15.13 33.88 3.97
C ALA A 322 13.81 33.52 3.27
N VAL A 323 13.61 32.22 3.06
CA VAL A 323 12.34 31.68 2.58
C VAL A 323 11.30 32.07 3.63
N PRO A 324 10.20 32.74 3.27
CA PRO A 324 9.19 33.11 4.26
C PRO A 324 8.63 31.83 4.89
N ASP A 325 8.53 31.80 6.22
CA ASP A 325 8.06 30.64 7.01
C ASP A 325 6.61 30.20 6.67
N GLU A 326 5.94 30.90 5.76
CA GLU A 326 4.59 30.65 5.27
C GLU A 326 4.51 29.49 4.26
N GLU A 327 5.63 29.05 3.66
CA GLU A 327 5.67 27.86 2.76
C GLU A 327 5.84 26.52 3.51
N LEU A 328 5.97 26.53 4.84
CA LEU A 328 6.14 25.32 5.67
C LEU A 328 5.01 25.06 6.70
N LEU A 329 3.98 25.90 6.75
CA LEU A 329 2.82 25.70 7.62
C LEU A 329 1.90 24.61 7.04
N THR A 330 1.51 23.63 7.86
CA THR A 330 0.49 22.65 7.43
C THR A 330 -0.88 23.31 7.25
N ASP A 331 -1.79 22.65 6.55
CA ASP A 331 -3.17 23.14 6.43
C ASP A 331 -3.83 23.33 7.82
N SER A 332 -3.53 22.45 8.79
CA SER A 332 -3.98 22.56 10.18
C SER A 332 -3.40 23.79 10.89
N ASP A 333 -2.09 24.05 10.74
CA ASP A 333 -1.45 25.23 11.32
C ASP A 333 -1.98 26.54 10.70
N ARG A 334 -2.29 26.52 9.41
CA ARG A 334 -2.93 27.64 8.71
C ARG A 334 -4.34 27.92 9.25
N VAL A 335 -5.11 26.89 9.60
CA VAL A 335 -6.40 27.06 10.30
C VAL A 335 -6.20 27.56 11.72
N ARG A 336 -5.20 27.04 12.46
CA ARG A 336 -4.88 27.52 13.83
C ARG A 336 -4.55 29.02 13.83
N LYS A 337 -3.63 29.45 12.96
CA LYS A 337 -3.28 30.88 12.74
C LYS A 337 -4.51 31.73 12.37
N LEU A 338 -5.36 31.27 11.45
CA LEU A 338 -6.57 31.98 11.04
C LEU A 338 -7.57 32.16 12.20
N LEU A 339 -7.71 31.17 13.08
CA LEU A 339 -8.54 31.26 14.29
C LEU A 339 -7.93 32.22 15.32
N GLU A 340 -6.61 32.15 15.56
CA GLU A 340 -5.88 33.07 16.45
C GLU A 340 -6.06 34.54 16.02
N GLU A 341 -5.82 34.85 14.74
CA GLU A 341 -5.97 36.18 14.15
C GLU A 341 -7.40 36.75 14.28
N ASN A 342 -8.40 35.88 14.40
CA ASN A 342 -9.82 36.24 14.56
C ASN A 342 -10.33 36.14 16.01
N GLY A 343 -9.41 36.07 17.00
CA GLY A 343 -9.75 36.09 18.42
C GLY A 343 -10.21 34.74 18.97
N GLY A 344 -9.63 33.66 18.45
CA GLY A 344 -9.81 32.29 18.94
C GLY A 344 -10.95 31.51 18.29
N ARG A 345 -11.75 32.14 17.40
CA ARG A 345 -12.95 31.52 16.81
C ARG A 345 -13.41 32.17 15.52
N MET A 346 -13.97 31.37 14.61
CA MET A 346 -14.47 31.78 13.29
C MET A 346 -15.63 30.85 12.86
N LYS A 347 -16.52 31.26 11.94
CA LYS A 347 -17.44 30.28 11.33
C LYS A 347 -16.72 29.40 10.32
N GLN A 348 -17.18 28.16 10.17
CA GLN A 348 -16.70 27.26 9.11
C GLN A 348 -16.86 27.86 7.69
N VAL A 349 -17.85 28.72 7.45
CA VAL A 349 -18.02 29.40 6.15
C VAL A 349 -16.95 30.48 5.91
N ASP A 350 -16.59 31.25 6.94
CA ASP A 350 -15.58 32.30 6.80
C ASP A 350 -14.18 31.68 6.61
N ILE A 351 -13.93 30.47 7.14
CA ILE A 351 -12.71 29.68 6.89
C ILE A 351 -12.61 29.26 5.42
N VAL A 352 -13.70 28.78 4.81
CA VAL A 352 -13.77 28.47 3.36
C VAL A 352 -13.42 29.72 2.54
N ASP A 353 -14.09 30.84 2.84
CA ASP A 353 -13.96 32.08 2.09
C ASP A 353 -12.60 32.78 2.32
N SER A 354 -11.86 32.42 3.39
CA SER A 354 -10.51 32.95 3.69
C SER A 354 -9.36 32.06 3.21
N THR A 355 -9.63 30.84 2.74
CA THR A 355 -8.60 29.86 2.33
C THR A 355 -8.64 29.48 0.85
N ASP A 356 -9.71 29.82 0.13
CA ASP A 356 -10.03 29.36 -1.23
C ASP A 356 -10.13 27.82 -1.35
N TRP A 357 -10.27 27.11 -0.23
CA TRP A 357 -10.38 25.65 -0.19
C TRP A 357 -11.80 25.14 -0.47
N SER A 358 -11.93 23.89 -0.92
CA SER A 358 -13.24 23.27 -1.10
C SER A 358 -13.94 23.06 0.25
N LYS A 359 -15.28 23.14 0.26
CA LYS A 359 -16.07 22.93 1.48
C LYS A 359 -15.86 21.52 2.06
N SER A 360 -15.63 20.53 1.21
CA SER A 360 -15.26 19.16 1.62
C SER A 360 -13.90 19.15 2.33
N LYS A 361 -12.85 19.73 1.74
CA LYS A 361 -11.51 19.80 2.37
C LYS A 361 -11.56 20.53 3.72
N VAL A 362 -12.23 21.68 3.80
CA VAL A 362 -12.41 22.41 5.06
C VAL A 362 -13.20 21.59 6.08
N SER A 363 -14.24 20.86 5.67
CA SER A 363 -15.02 20.04 6.61
C SER A 363 -14.31 18.76 7.06
N MET A 364 -13.40 18.20 6.26
CA MET A 364 -12.55 17.07 6.63
C MET A 364 -11.48 17.51 7.64
N LEU A 365 -10.75 18.58 7.31
CA LEU A 365 -9.71 19.17 8.17
C LEU A 365 -10.26 19.62 9.54
N LEU A 366 -11.45 20.23 9.56
CA LEU A 366 -12.14 20.63 10.79
C LEU A 366 -12.83 19.48 11.54
N SER A 367 -12.66 18.23 11.09
CA SER A 367 -12.96 17.04 11.89
C SER A 367 -11.67 16.37 12.36
N ASP A 368 -10.64 16.26 11.50
CA ASP A 368 -9.30 15.79 11.89
C ASP A 368 -8.74 16.59 13.09
N MET A 369 -8.85 17.93 13.07
CA MET A 369 -8.45 18.81 14.19
C MET A 369 -9.43 18.80 15.39
N GLU A 370 -10.66 18.33 15.22
CA GLU A 370 -11.65 18.16 16.31
C GLU A 370 -11.37 16.85 17.06
N ASP A 371 -11.05 15.78 16.31
CA ASP A 371 -10.69 14.47 16.83
C ASP A 371 -9.29 14.48 17.52
N ASP A 372 -8.31 15.22 16.99
CA ASP A 372 -7.02 15.47 17.65
C ASP A 372 -7.12 16.49 18.83
N GLY A 373 -8.28 17.13 19.04
CA GLY A 373 -8.54 18.02 20.18
C GLY A 373 -7.96 19.44 20.09
N ASP A 374 -7.51 19.88 18.91
CA ASP A 374 -7.01 21.24 18.64
C ASP A 374 -8.13 22.29 18.65
N ILE A 375 -9.35 21.89 18.23
CA ILE A 375 -10.53 22.77 18.10
C ILE A 375 -11.82 22.15 18.65
N SER A 376 -12.81 23.01 18.90
CA SER A 376 -14.17 22.67 19.36
C SER A 376 -15.22 23.33 18.44
N LYS A 377 -16.32 22.63 18.18
CA LYS A 377 -17.25 22.91 17.05
C LYS A 377 -18.69 23.11 17.52
N LEU A 378 -19.02 24.35 17.88
CA LEU A 378 -20.37 24.70 18.31
C LEU A 378 -21.28 24.99 17.12
N ARG A 379 -22.31 24.15 16.93
CA ARG A 379 -23.37 24.40 15.94
C ARG A 379 -24.32 25.49 16.40
N VAL A 380 -24.34 26.63 15.69
CA VAL A 380 -25.27 27.74 15.93
C VAL A 380 -26.31 27.77 14.80
N GLY A 381 -27.42 27.08 15.04
CA GLY A 381 -28.56 26.99 14.11
C GLY A 381 -28.24 26.16 12.86
N ARG A 382 -27.91 26.85 11.75
CA ARG A 382 -27.57 26.24 10.45
C ARG A 382 -26.09 26.39 10.06
N GLU A 383 -25.28 26.98 10.92
CA GLU A 383 -23.85 27.22 10.72
C GLU A 383 -23.05 26.59 11.87
N ASN A 384 -21.79 26.25 11.62
CA ASN A 384 -20.86 25.79 12.65
C ASN A 384 -19.86 26.90 12.98
N ILE A 385 -19.65 27.16 14.27
CA ILE A 385 -18.57 28.01 14.78
C ILE A 385 -17.46 27.10 15.28
N ILE A 386 -16.24 27.35 14.80
CA ILE A 386 -15.01 26.70 15.23
C ILE A 386 -14.34 27.58 16.27
N SER A 387 -13.89 27.01 17.37
CA SER A 387 -13.11 27.69 18.42
C SER A 387 -11.85 26.89 18.72
N LEU A 388 -10.75 27.55 19.08
CA LEU A 388 -9.53 26.87 19.57
C LEU A 388 -9.78 26.25 20.95
N ALA A 389 -9.06 25.17 21.25
CA ALA A 389 -9.06 24.54 22.57
C ALA A 389 -8.79 25.57 23.69
N GLY A 390 -9.68 25.62 24.68
CA GLY A 390 -9.60 26.57 25.80
C GLY A 390 -10.13 28.00 25.52
N GLN A 391 -10.68 28.27 24.33
CA GLN A 391 -11.39 29.54 24.00
C GLN A 391 -12.85 29.32 23.60
N GLU A 392 -13.44 28.27 24.18
CA GLU A 392 -14.85 27.91 24.05
C GLU A 392 -15.80 28.95 24.67
N PRO A 393 -17.07 29.03 24.21
CA PRO A 393 -18.08 29.87 24.85
C PRO A 393 -18.68 29.20 26.11
N ASP A 394 -18.90 29.98 27.18
CA ASP A 394 -19.57 29.58 28.45
C ASP A 394 -21.06 29.14 28.32
N ALA A 395 -21.48 28.58 27.17
CA ALA A 395 -22.86 28.50 26.73
C ALA A 395 -23.42 27.08 26.48
N ALA A 396 -22.71 26.02 26.90
CA ALA A 396 -23.29 24.72 27.27
C ALA A 396 -22.22 23.78 27.86
N GLY A 397 -22.47 23.17 29.02
CA GLY A 397 -21.70 22.01 29.46
C GLY A 397 -22.15 20.73 28.74
N SER A 398 -21.27 19.71 28.70
CA SER A 398 -21.60 18.37 28.21
C SER A 398 -22.84 17.81 28.92
N PRO A 399 -23.86 17.30 28.19
CA PRO A 399 -24.99 16.60 28.80
C PRO A 399 -24.71 15.12 29.11
N PHE A 400 -23.42 14.70 29.14
CA PHE A 400 -23.01 13.30 29.23
C PHE A 400 -21.88 13.01 30.26
N ASP A 401 -21.76 13.81 31.32
CA ASP A 401 -20.89 13.53 32.46
C ASP A 401 -21.69 13.52 33.78
N ASP A 402 -22.40 12.41 34.06
CA ASP A 402 -23.10 12.17 35.34
C ASP A 402 -23.43 10.66 35.55
N GLU A 403 -22.42 9.78 35.57
CA GLU A 403 -22.52 8.41 36.16
C GLU A 403 -21.17 7.91 36.74
#